data_AF-A0A3P7IN19-F1
#
_entry.id   AF-A0A3P7IN19-F1
#
_cell.length_a   1.000
_cell.length_b   1.000
_cell.length_c   1.000
_cell.angle_alpha   90.00
_cell.angle_beta   90.00
_cell.angle_gamma   90.00
#
_symmetry.space_group_name_H-M   'P 1'
#
loop_
_entity.id
_entity.type
_entity.pdbx_description
1 polymer ?
#
loop_
_entity_poly.entity_id
_entity_poly.type
_entity_poly.pdbx_seq_one_letter_code
_entity_poly.pdbx_strand_id
1 'polypeptide(L)'
;MYIQKFQSSANEVVLRIAVARAAVARGEIPEALRAIASIPMGAKLNQISNNKLVLEVLYDMLDAGEMDAIEKLLPYLVMTEEGTSLSEWHANPSVLARSRRACAEGKLDVALKLYGLLHPKFKNSYFEAALLDSLGDRLRNNSFALDDIFALGKLMETMGLTNGAVRSINLSRIQKQVSGLLLNSEKKDVEADERQLTLAARLISLNFPGESSKGKSTFASKYIVLQLQSELLTFERARKMLKVMEKEASLQMLLNFFCTSP
;
A
#
# COMPACT_ATOMS: atom_id res chain seq x y z
N MET A 1 -54.41 12.07 2.35
CA MET A 1 -53.64 11.45 1.26
C MET A 1 -52.30 11.01 1.85
N TYR A 2 -52.18 9.74 2.23
CA TYR A 2 -50.93 9.20 2.77
C TYR A 2 -49.99 8.90 1.61
N ILE A 3 -48.88 9.63 1.53
CA ILE A 3 -47.77 9.25 0.66
C ILE A 3 -47.16 7.99 1.27
N GLN A 4 -47.45 6.82 0.69
CA GLN A 4 -46.70 5.60 0.98
C GLN A 4 -45.24 5.89 0.61
N LYS A 5 -44.38 6.08 1.63
CA LYS A 5 -42.93 6.01 1.43
C LYS A 5 -42.66 4.61 0.88
N PHE A 6 -42.29 4.50 -0.40
CA PHE A 6 -41.79 3.26 -0.97
C PHE A 6 -40.60 2.81 -0.12
N GLN A 7 -40.79 1.78 0.70
CA GLN A 7 -39.68 0.98 1.18
C GLN A 7 -39.11 0.33 -0.06
N SER A 8 -37.85 0.66 -0.39
CA SER A 8 -37.13 -0.03 -1.46
C SER A 8 -37.12 -1.51 -1.09
N SER A 9 -37.84 -2.31 -1.86
CA SER A 9 -37.89 -3.76 -1.62
C SER A 9 -36.48 -4.33 -1.79
N ALA A 10 -36.14 -5.40 -1.07
CA ALA A 10 -34.86 -6.10 -1.24
C ALA A 10 -34.55 -6.45 -2.71
N ASN A 11 -35.59 -6.63 -3.53
CA ASN A 11 -35.50 -6.86 -4.97
C ASN A 11 -34.90 -5.68 -5.75
N GLU A 12 -35.16 -4.44 -5.33
CA GLU A 12 -34.58 -3.26 -5.97
C GLU A 12 -33.07 -3.19 -5.74
N VAL A 13 -32.61 -3.47 -4.52
CA VAL A 13 -31.17 -3.51 -4.19
C VAL A 13 -30.46 -4.57 -5.02
N VAL A 14 -31.01 -5.78 -5.08
CA VAL A 14 -30.45 -6.88 -5.89
C VAL A 14 -30.40 -6.50 -7.38
N LEU A 15 -31.46 -5.88 -7.91
CA LEU A 15 -31.50 -5.44 -9.30
C LEU A 15 -30.44 -4.37 -9.60
N ARG A 16 -30.28 -3.38 -8.71
CA ARG A 16 -29.27 -2.33 -8.86
C ARG A 16 -27.85 -2.89 -8.83
N ILE A 17 -27.60 -3.88 -7.97
CA ILE A 17 -26.33 -4.59 -7.91
C ILE A 17 -26.09 -5.39 -9.20
N ALA A 18 -27.09 -6.11 -9.70
CA ALA A 18 -26.98 -6.82 -10.98
C ALA A 18 -26.66 -5.87 -12.15
N VAL A 19 -27.31 -4.69 -12.18
CA VAL A 19 -27.00 -3.63 -13.16
C VAL A 19 -25.57 -3.13 -13.00
N ALA A 20 -25.10 -2.91 -11.77
CA ALA A 20 -23.73 -2.47 -11.52
C ALA A 20 -22.70 -3.50 -12.02
N ARG A 21 -22.91 -4.80 -11.70
CA ARG A 21 -22.03 -5.89 -12.16
C ARG A 21 -22.02 -6.02 -13.68
N ALA A 22 -23.19 -5.89 -14.32
CA ALA A 22 -23.28 -5.89 -15.78
C ALA A 22 -22.56 -4.70 -16.42
N ALA A 23 -22.63 -3.52 -15.79
CA ALA A 23 -21.90 -2.33 -16.24
C ALA A 23 -20.38 -2.52 -16.11
N VAL A 24 -19.90 -3.08 -14.98
CA VAL A 24 -18.47 -3.44 -14.81
C VAL A 24 -18.01 -4.41 -15.88
N ALA A 25 -18.80 -5.45 -16.18
CA ALA A 25 -18.48 -6.42 -17.23
C ALA A 25 -18.40 -5.79 -18.64
N ARG A 26 -19.08 -4.66 -18.87
CA ARG A 26 -18.98 -3.86 -20.11
C ARG A 26 -17.88 -2.80 -20.08
N GLY A 27 -17.15 -2.65 -18.97
CA GLY A 27 -16.17 -1.58 -18.77
C GLY A 27 -16.79 -0.20 -18.46
N GLU A 28 -18.09 -0.15 -18.17
CA GLU A 28 -18.86 1.06 -17.88
C GLU A 28 -18.81 1.38 -16.37
N ILE A 29 -17.62 1.70 -15.86
CA ILE A 29 -17.39 1.93 -14.42
C ILE A 29 -18.21 3.10 -13.85
N PRO A 30 -18.35 4.26 -14.53
CA PRO A 30 -19.20 5.34 -14.05
C PRO A 30 -20.66 4.92 -13.89
N GLU A 31 -21.18 4.12 -14.82
CA GLU A 31 -22.53 3.59 -14.80
C GLU A 31 -22.73 2.61 -13.64
N ALA A 32 -21.72 1.77 -13.34
CA ALA A 32 -21.73 0.89 -12.18
C ALA A 32 -21.84 1.69 -10.86
N LEU A 33 -21.06 2.75 -10.73
CA LEU A 33 -21.10 3.63 -9.56
C LEU A 33 -22.45 4.37 -9.44
N ARG A 34 -23.01 4.86 -10.56
CA ARG A 34 -24.34 5.47 -10.57
C ARG A 34 -25.42 4.49 -10.14
N ALA A 35 -25.33 3.23 -10.55
CA ALA A 35 -26.28 2.19 -10.17
C ALA A 35 -26.26 1.93 -8.66
N ILE A 36 -25.07 1.89 -8.04
CA ILE A 36 -24.91 1.75 -6.58
C ILE A 36 -25.39 3.00 -5.84
N ALA A 37 -25.00 4.19 -6.30
CA ALA A 37 -25.39 5.46 -5.70
C ALA A 37 -26.90 5.70 -5.73
N SER A 38 -27.60 5.09 -6.69
CA SER A 38 -29.06 5.19 -6.83
C SER A 38 -29.84 4.34 -5.83
N ILE A 39 -29.17 3.52 -5.01
CA ILE A 39 -29.83 2.69 -3.99
C ILE A 39 -30.38 3.62 -2.89
N PRO A 40 -31.71 3.64 -2.64
CA PRO A 40 -32.32 4.64 -1.77
C PRO A 40 -31.79 4.58 -0.34
N MET A 41 -31.73 5.75 0.31
CA MET A 41 -31.23 5.86 1.68
C MET A 41 -32.00 5.03 2.72
N GLY A 42 -33.25 4.66 2.44
CA GLY A 42 -34.10 3.88 3.34
C GLY A 42 -33.90 2.35 3.27
N ALA A 43 -33.46 1.82 2.12
CA ALA A 43 -32.97 0.45 1.97
C ALA A 43 -31.43 0.40 2.02
N LYS A 44 -30.85 1.43 2.65
CA LYS A 44 -29.42 1.72 2.60
C LYS A 44 -28.61 0.47 2.81
N LEU A 45 -27.57 0.38 1.99
CA LEU A 45 -26.38 -0.45 2.10
C LEU A 45 -25.69 -0.37 3.48
N ASN A 46 -26.24 0.38 4.44
CA ASN A 46 -25.91 0.39 5.86
C ASN A 46 -26.47 -0.81 6.64
N GLN A 47 -27.33 -1.64 6.04
CA GLN A 47 -27.61 -2.96 6.60
C GLN A 47 -26.39 -3.85 6.36
N ILE A 48 -25.79 -4.31 7.45
CA ILE A 48 -24.60 -5.18 7.50
C ILE A 48 -24.67 -6.28 6.42
N SER A 49 -25.83 -6.91 6.20
CA SER A 49 -26.06 -7.97 5.21
C SER A 49 -25.83 -7.58 3.74
N ASN A 50 -25.86 -6.29 3.41
CA ASN A 50 -25.68 -5.79 2.05
C ASN A 50 -24.20 -5.57 1.67
N ASN A 51 -23.28 -5.61 2.65
CA ASN A 51 -21.84 -5.55 2.38
C ASN A 51 -21.41 -6.63 1.39
N LYS A 52 -21.97 -7.84 1.52
CA LYS A 52 -21.71 -8.92 0.57
C LYS A 52 -21.98 -8.51 -0.88
N LEU A 53 -23.08 -7.80 -1.15
CA LEU A 53 -23.46 -7.40 -2.51
C LEU A 53 -22.52 -6.32 -3.07
N VAL A 54 -22.13 -5.35 -2.24
CA VAL A 54 -21.16 -4.30 -2.64
C VAL A 54 -19.77 -4.91 -2.85
N LEU A 55 -19.37 -5.87 -2.02
CA LEU A 55 -18.13 -6.61 -2.17
C LEU A 55 -18.09 -7.43 -3.46
N GLU A 56 -19.22 -7.99 -3.93
CA GLU A 56 -19.28 -8.66 -5.24
C GLU A 56 -18.96 -7.69 -6.38
N VAL A 57 -19.53 -6.47 -6.38
CA VAL A 57 -19.19 -5.45 -7.38
C VAL A 57 -17.71 -5.06 -7.25
N LEU A 58 -17.21 -4.89 -6.02
CA LEU A 58 -15.80 -4.58 -5.78
C LEU A 58 -14.88 -5.63 -6.39
N TYR A 59 -15.20 -6.91 -6.21
CA TYR A 59 -14.40 -8.01 -6.76
C TYR A 59 -14.43 -8.03 -8.29
N ASP A 60 -15.58 -7.73 -8.91
CA ASP A 60 -15.70 -7.64 -10.36
C ASP A 60 -14.90 -6.44 -10.90
N MET A 61 -14.91 -5.30 -10.20
CA MET A 61 -14.11 -4.11 -10.59
C MET A 61 -12.61 -4.38 -10.50
N LEU A 62 -12.16 -5.06 -9.45
CA LEU A 62 -10.75 -5.44 -9.29
C LEU A 62 -10.32 -6.45 -10.37
N ASP A 63 -11.18 -7.38 -10.76
CA ASP A 63 -10.91 -8.30 -11.88
C ASP A 63 -10.88 -7.58 -13.23
N ALA A 64 -11.68 -6.52 -13.40
CA ALA A 64 -11.64 -5.64 -14.57
C ALA A 64 -10.42 -4.71 -14.60
N GLY A 65 -9.58 -4.69 -13.56
CA GLY A 65 -8.36 -3.89 -13.49
C GLY A 65 -8.53 -2.49 -12.90
N GLU A 66 -9.68 -2.19 -12.28
CA GLU A 66 -9.91 -0.92 -11.61
C GLU A 66 -9.20 -0.88 -10.25
N MET A 67 -7.98 -0.34 -10.24
CA MET A 67 -7.10 -0.36 -9.06
C MET A 67 -7.55 0.56 -7.91
N ASP A 68 -8.44 1.52 -8.20
CA ASP A 68 -9.07 2.46 -7.27
C ASP A 68 -10.52 2.05 -6.90
N ALA A 69 -10.93 0.81 -7.23
CA ALA A 69 -12.26 0.30 -6.94
C ALA A 69 -12.60 0.32 -5.44
N ILE A 70 -11.61 0.07 -4.58
CA ILE A 70 -11.79 0.08 -3.12
C ILE A 70 -12.14 1.49 -2.67
N GLU A 71 -11.41 2.50 -3.12
CA GLU A 71 -11.64 3.90 -2.79
C GLU A 71 -13.01 4.39 -3.30
N LYS A 72 -13.39 3.98 -4.52
CA LYS A 72 -14.69 4.28 -5.12
C LYS A 72 -15.86 3.65 -4.36
N LEU A 73 -15.68 2.44 -3.82
CA LEU A 73 -16.76 1.67 -3.18
C LEU A 73 -16.78 1.75 -1.65
N LEU A 74 -15.71 2.25 -1.02
CA LEU A 74 -15.60 2.43 0.43
C LEU A 74 -16.81 3.17 1.05
N PRO A 75 -17.36 4.25 0.45
CA PRO A 75 -18.51 4.96 1.01
C PRO A 75 -19.81 4.15 1.08
N TYR A 76 -19.86 3.01 0.37
CA TYR A 76 -21.02 2.13 0.29
C TYR A 76 -20.86 0.86 1.13
N LEU A 77 -19.70 0.67 1.76
CA LEU A 77 -19.44 -0.42 2.69
C LEU A 77 -19.75 0.01 4.12
N VAL A 78 -20.39 -0.87 4.89
CA VAL A 78 -20.56 -0.72 6.34
C VAL A 78 -19.26 -1.08 7.03
N MET A 79 -18.59 -0.06 7.54
CA MET A 79 -17.35 -0.16 8.29
C MET A 79 -17.62 -0.18 9.80
N THR A 80 -16.62 -0.54 10.60
CA THR A 80 -16.61 -0.36 12.06
C THR A 80 -16.77 1.12 12.44
N GLU A 81 -17.08 1.42 13.70
CA GLU A 81 -17.23 2.81 14.17
C GLU A 81 -15.97 3.66 13.94
N GLU A 82 -14.80 3.03 13.97
CA GLU A 82 -13.51 3.65 13.65
C GLU A 82 -13.29 3.87 12.14
N GLY A 83 -14.14 3.30 11.28
CA GLY A 83 -14.04 3.38 9.82
C GLY A 83 -12.92 2.55 9.20
N THR A 84 -12.23 1.73 9.98
CA THR A 84 -10.98 1.06 9.59
C THR A 84 -11.17 -0.32 8.97
N SER A 85 -12.21 -1.05 9.34
CA SER A 85 -12.46 -2.42 8.87
C SER A 85 -13.94 -2.69 8.65
N LEU A 86 -14.27 -3.79 7.96
CA LEU A 86 -15.66 -4.19 7.75
C LEU A 86 -16.33 -4.56 9.08
N SER A 87 -17.51 -3.99 9.35
CA SER A 87 -18.29 -4.31 10.54
C SER A 87 -18.91 -5.72 10.48
N GLU A 88 -19.13 -6.24 9.27
CA GLU A 88 -19.74 -7.55 9.06
C GLU A 88 -18.74 -8.70 9.22
N TRP A 89 -18.93 -9.49 10.27
CA TRP A 89 -18.09 -10.66 10.57
C TRP A 89 -18.13 -11.73 9.47
N HIS A 90 -19.27 -11.94 8.83
CA HIS A 90 -19.43 -12.97 7.79
C HIS A 90 -18.80 -12.59 6.44
N ALA A 91 -18.56 -11.31 6.18
CA ALA A 91 -17.89 -10.85 4.96
C ALA A 91 -16.38 -11.11 5.00
N ASN A 92 -15.77 -11.04 6.19
CA ASN A 92 -14.32 -11.11 6.39
C ASN A 92 -13.65 -12.37 5.79
N PRO A 93 -14.17 -13.60 5.96
CA PRO A 93 -13.59 -14.78 5.31
C PRO A 93 -13.50 -14.67 3.78
N SER A 94 -14.51 -14.09 3.14
CA SER A 94 -14.53 -13.91 1.68
C SER A 94 -13.47 -12.91 1.21
N VAL A 95 -13.31 -11.81 1.95
CA VAL A 95 -12.30 -10.78 1.68
C VAL A 95 -10.90 -11.34 1.87
N LEU A 96 -10.68 -12.14 2.92
CA LEU A 96 -9.40 -12.82 3.15
C LEU A 96 -9.07 -13.80 2.02
N ALA A 97 -10.05 -14.61 1.58
CA ALA A 97 -9.86 -15.53 0.46
C ALA A 97 -9.51 -14.77 -0.84
N ARG A 98 -10.15 -13.62 -1.08
CA ARG A 98 -9.87 -12.79 -2.26
C ARG A 98 -8.51 -12.11 -2.18
N SER A 99 -8.13 -11.61 -1.02
CA SER A 99 -6.80 -11.04 -0.77
C SER A 99 -5.70 -12.09 -1.02
N ARG A 100 -5.88 -13.32 -0.53
CA ARG A 100 -4.96 -14.44 -0.80
C ARG A 100 -4.82 -14.73 -2.29
N ARG A 101 -5.94 -14.77 -3.02
CA ARG A 101 -5.93 -14.97 -4.47
C ARG A 101 -5.17 -13.85 -5.18
N ALA A 102 -5.46 -12.58 -4.86
CA ALA A 102 -4.76 -11.44 -5.45
C ALA A 102 -3.24 -11.49 -5.19
N CYS A 103 -2.83 -11.92 -3.99
CA CYS A 103 -1.42 -12.12 -3.66
C CYS A 103 -0.79 -13.22 -4.54
N ALA A 104 -1.47 -14.34 -4.73
CA ALA A 104 -1.00 -15.45 -5.58
C ALA A 104 -0.93 -15.07 -7.07
N GLU A 105 -1.81 -14.17 -7.53
CA GLU A 105 -1.79 -13.59 -8.89
C GLU A 105 -0.70 -12.52 -9.07
N GLY A 106 0.07 -12.22 -8.01
CA GLY A 106 1.10 -11.19 -8.04
C GLY A 106 0.55 -9.76 -8.00
N LYS A 107 -0.72 -9.56 -7.66
CA LYS A 107 -1.38 -8.25 -7.46
C LYS A 107 -1.30 -7.83 -5.99
N LEU A 108 -0.08 -7.59 -5.50
CA LEU A 108 0.21 -7.33 -4.07
C LEU A 108 -0.50 -6.09 -3.53
N ASP A 109 -0.61 -5.04 -4.33
CA ASP A 109 -1.33 -3.82 -3.98
C ASP A 109 -2.81 -4.08 -3.71
N VAL A 110 -3.49 -4.81 -4.60
CA VAL A 110 -4.89 -5.24 -4.40
C VAL A 110 -5.00 -6.14 -3.16
N ALA A 111 -4.06 -7.06 -3.00
CA ALA A 111 -4.03 -7.96 -1.84
C ALA A 111 -3.93 -7.17 -0.53
N LEU A 112 -3.03 -6.19 -0.45
CA LEU A 112 -2.84 -5.35 0.73
C LEU A 112 -4.06 -4.49 1.03
N LYS A 113 -4.65 -3.83 0.02
CA LYS A 113 -5.85 -3.01 0.23
C LYS A 113 -7.02 -3.87 0.73
N LEU A 114 -7.25 -5.05 0.15
CA LEU A 114 -8.27 -5.99 0.64
C LEU A 114 -7.96 -6.50 2.05
N TYR A 115 -6.69 -6.77 2.35
CA TYR A 115 -6.26 -7.18 3.69
C TYR A 115 -6.51 -6.07 4.73
N GLY A 116 -6.36 -4.81 4.33
CA GLY A 116 -6.64 -3.63 5.15
C GLY A 116 -8.11 -3.53 5.60
N LEU A 117 -9.05 -4.04 4.80
CA LEU A 117 -10.49 -4.05 5.13
C LEU A 117 -10.86 -5.09 6.19
N LEU A 118 -9.96 -6.03 6.53
CA LEU A 118 -10.25 -7.11 7.46
C LEU A 118 -10.26 -6.63 8.91
N HIS A 119 -11.27 -7.08 9.64
CA HIS A 119 -11.33 -6.96 11.08
C HIS A 119 -10.13 -7.70 11.72
N PRO A 120 -9.47 -7.16 12.76
CA PRO A 120 -8.24 -7.71 13.33
C PRO A 120 -8.28 -9.20 13.68
N LYS A 121 -9.45 -9.71 14.11
CA LYS A 121 -9.63 -11.13 14.42
C LYS A 121 -9.45 -12.09 13.23
N PHE A 122 -9.64 -11.61 12.00
CA PHE A 122 -9.48 -12.40 10.78
C PHE A 122 -8.10 -12.24 10.14
N LYS A 123 -7.28 -11.32 10.67
CA LYS A 123 -5.87 -11.18 10.28
C LYS A 123 -5.11 -12.44 10.71
N ASN A 124 -4.18 -12.86 9.87
CA ASN A 124 -3.53 -14.15 10.00
C ASN A 124 -2.04 -14.02 9.69
N SER A 125 -1.20 -14.28 10.70
CA SER A 125 0.26 -14.16 10.62
C SER A 125 0.90 -14.99 9.50
N TYR A 126 0.34 -16.16 9.16
CA TYR A 126 0.82 -16.97 8.03
C TYR A 126 0.60 -16.24 6.70
N PHE A 127 -0.54 -15.57 6.53
CA PHE A 127 -0.79 -14.80 5.32
C PHE A 127 0.00 -13.49 5.30
N GLU A 128 0.23 -12.87 6.46
CA GLU A 128 1.14 -11.72 6.58
C GLU A 128 2.55 -12.09 6.12
N ALA A 129 3.07 -13.25 6.51
CA ALA A 129 4.34 -13.76 6.00
C ALA A 129 4.35 -13.91 4.46
N ALA A 130 3.26 -14.42 3.87
CA ALA A 130 3.15 -14.52 2.41
C ALA A 130 3.13 -13.15 1.70
N LEU A 131 2.49 -12.13 2.30
CA LEU A 131 2.54 -10.76 1.78
C LEU A 131 3.97 -10.19 1.83
N LEU A 132 4.72 -10.50 2.90
CA LEU A 132 6.12 -10.09 3.04
C LEU A 132 7.03 -10.78 2.04
N ASP A 133 6.84 -12.08 1.84
CA ASP A 133 7.57 -12.85 0.84
C ASP A 133 7.31 -12.29 -0.57
N SER A 134 6.05 -11.95 -0.90
CA SER A 134 5.70 -11.33 -2.17
C SER A 134 6.36 -9.97 -2.38
N LEU A 135 6.44 -9.13 -1.33
CA LEU A 135 7.23 -7.89 -1.37
C LEU A 135 8.71 -8.19 -1.60
N GLY A 136 9.25 -9.20 -0.91
CA GLY A 136 10.61 -9.70 -1.06
C GLY A 136 10.94 -10.17 -2.48
N ASP A 137 10.00 -10.82 -3.15
CA ASP A 137 10.15 -11.27 -4.54
C ASP A 137 10.11 -10.10 -5.52
N ARG A 138 9.22 -9.12 -5.33
CA ARG A 138 9.23 -7.86 -6.09
C ARG A 138 10.54 -7.11 -5.91
N LEU A 139 11.10 -7.14 -4.69
CA LEU A 139 12.43 -6.61 -4.38
C LEU A 139 13.58 -7.41 -4.99
N ARG A 140 13.39 -8.64 -5.45
CA ARG A 140 14.41 -9.36 -6.24
C ARG A 140 14.24 -9.15 -7.74
N ASN A 141 13.02 -8.84 -8.17
CA ASN A 141 12.69 -8.69 -9.59
C ASN A 141 12.91 -7.27 -10.12
N ASN A 142 13.78 -7.14 -11.12
CA ASN A 142 14.15 -5.87 -11.76
C ASN A 142 13.05 -5.25 -12.64
N SER A 143 11.95 -5.95 -12.90
CA SER A 143 10.84 -5.42 -13.70
C SER A 143 9.98 -4.39 -12.98
N PHE A 144 10.04 -4.34 -11.64
CA PHE A 144 9.24 -3.41 -10.84
C PHE A 144 10.02 -2.13 -10.53
N ALA A 145 9.34 -0.99 -10.63
CA ALA A 145 9.89 0.30 -10.23
C ALA A 145 10.11 0.35 -8.71
N LEU A 146 11.23 0.93 -8.29
CA LEU A 146 11.56 1.04 -6.87
C LEU A 146 10.57 1.90 -6.10
N ASP A 147 10.10 3.00 -6.70
CA ASP A 147 9.11 3.89 -6.08
C ASP A 147 7.82 3.14 -5.73
N ASP A 148 7.35 2.27 -6.63
CA ASP A 148 6.15 1.44 -6.39
C ASP A 148 6.39 0.45 -5.25
N ILE A 149 7.57 -0.17 -5.21
CA ILE A 149 7.92 -1.09 -4.13
C ILE A 149 8.00 -0.35 -2.78
N PHE A 150 8.50 0.89 -2.77
CA PHE A 150 8.53 1.72 -1.57
C PHE A 150 7.14 2.14 -1.11
N ALA A 151 6.26 2.53 -2.02
CA ALA A 151 4.87 2.83 -1.69
C ALA A 151 4.20 1.63 -1.02
N LEU A 152 4.45 0.42 -1.53
CA LEU A 152 3.93 -0.83 -0.94
C LEU A 152 4.56 -1.13 0.43
N GLY A 153 5.88 -0.97 0.57
CA GLY A 153 6.56 -1.13 1.85
C GLY A 153 6.01 -0.20 2.92
N LYS A 154 5.81 1.08 2.58
CA LYS A 154 5.20 2.08 3.48
C LYS A 154 3.76 1.72 3.84
N LEU A 155 2.97 1.21 2.90
CA LEU A 155 1.62 0.72 3.16
C LEU A 155 1.62 -0.47 4.12
N MET A 156 2.57 -1.40 3.99
CA MET A 156 2.71 -2.53 4.92
C MET A 156 3.13 -2.07 6.34
N GLU A 157 3.95 -1.03 6.44
CA GLU A 157 4.30 -0.40 7.71
C GLU A 157 3.09 0.24 8.40
N THR A 158 2.27 1.01 7.68
CA THR A 158 1.06 1.62 8.25
C THR A 158 0.03 0.58 8.68
N MET A 159 0.03 -0.60 8.05
CA MET A 159 -0.82 -1.74 8.43
C MET A 159 -0.26 -2.55 9.62
N GLY A 160 0.92 -2.21 10.13
CA GLY A 160 1.58 -2.94 11.22
C GLY A 160 2.12 -4.31 10.82
N LEU A 161 2.20 -4.61 9.52
CA LEU A 161 2.73 -5.87 8.99
C LEU A 161 4.24 -5.97 9.11
N THR A 162 4.90 -4.82 9.20
CA THR A 162 6.34 -4.71 9.15
C THR A 162 6.84 -3.77 10.23
N ASN A 163 7.50 -4.31 11.25
CA ASN A 163 8.35 -3.52 12.14
C ASN A 163 9.70 -3.24 11.45
N GLY A 164 9.65 -2.65 10.25
CA GLY A 164 10.83 -2.40 9.43
C GLY A 164 11.26 -3.56 8.54
N ALA A 165 10.36 -4.33 7.93
CA ALA A 165 10.72 -5.26 6.83
C ALA A 165 11.21 -4.52 5.57
N VAL A 166 10.90 -3.23 5.44
CA VAL A 166 11.59 -2.35 4.48
C VAL A 166 13.10 -2.27 4.80
N ARG A 167 13.53 -2.56 6.04
CA ARG A 167 14.96 -2.67 6.40
C ARG A 167 15.60 -4.00 5.97
N SER A 168 14.83 -5.03 5.65
CA SER A 168 15.34 -6.30 5.11
C SER A 168 15.35 -6.33 3.58
N ILE A 169 15.07 -5.19 2.92
CA ILE A 169 15.26 -5.04 1.47
C ILE A 169 16.67 -5.53 1.11
N ASN A 170 16.73 -6.49 0.19
CA ASN A 170 17.93 -7.21 -0.18
C ASN A 170 19.09 -6.25 -0.47
N LEU A 171 20.03 -6.21 0.47
CA LEU A 171 21.20 -5.34 0.50
C LEU A 171 22.00 -5.38 -0.81
N SER A 172 21.99 -6.52 -1.50
CA SER A 172 22.69 -6.72 -2.78
C SER A 172 22.04 -5.98 -3.96
N ARG A 173 20.70 -5.88 -4.01
CA ARG A 173 20.01 -5.09 -5.05
C ARG A 173 20.10 -3.61 -4.75
N ILE A 174 20.00 -3.22 -3.47
CA ILE A 174 20.27 -1.85 -3.05
C ILE A 174 21.67 -1.46 -3.46
N GLN A 175 22.67 -2.28 -3.15
CA GLN A 175 24.05 -2.03 -3.53
C GLN A 175 24.18 -1.90 -5.04
N LYS A 176 23.66 -2.85 -5.83
CA LYS A 176 23.75 -2.82 -7.30
C LYS A 176 23.03 -1.60 -7.91
N GLN A 177 21.88 -1.20 -7.37
CA GLN A 177 21.14 -0.05 -7.86
C GLN A 177 21.74 1.27 -7.38
N VAL A 178 22.19 1.36 -6.13
CA VAL A 178 22.95 2.51 -5.64
C VAL A 178 24.24 2.66 -6.43
N SER A 179 24.99 1.59 -6.72
CA SER A 179 26.13 1.65 -7.65
C SER A 179 25.70 2.17 -9.01
N GLY A 180 24.69 1.57 -9.66
CA GLY A 180 24.26 1.97 -11.00
C GLY A 180 23.64 3.38 -11.08
N LEU A 181 23.05 3.88 -9.99
CA LEU A 181 22.43 5.20 -9.91
C LEU A 181 23.44 6.29 -9.52
N LEU A 182 24.46 5.97 -8.71
CA LEU A 182 25.52 6.91 -8.36
C LEU A 182 26.61 7.01 -9.44
N LEU A 183 26.83 5.93 -10.21
CA LEU A 183 27.87 5.87 -11.26
C LEU A 183 27.43 6.41 -12.62
N ASN A 184 26.13 6.64 -12.86
CA ASN A 184 25.61 7.18 -14.12
C ASN A 184 25.52 8.73 -14.09
N SER A 185 26.65 9.39 -13.80
CA SER A 185 26.77 10.85 -13.68
C SER A 185 26.60 11.64 -14.99
N GLU A 186 26.52 10.96 -16.14
CA GLU A 186 26.54 11.60 -17.47
C GLU A 186 25.15 11.90 -18.06
N LYS A 187 24.05 11.69 -17.32
CA LYS A 187 22.74 12.11 -17.83
C LYS A 187 22.59 13.63 -17.73
N LYS A 188 22.47 14.29 -18.88
CA LYS A 188 22.21 15.74 -19.06
C LYS A 188 20.94 16.27 -18.37
N ASP A 189 20.19 15.42 -17.67
CA ASP A 189 18.90 15.74 -17.06
C ASP A 189 19.05 15.84 -15.55
N VAL A 190 19.07 17.09 -15.08
CA VAL A 190 19.25 17.46 -13.67
C VAL A 190 18.10 16.92 -12.80
N GLU A 191 16.88 16.83 -13.32
CA GLU A 191 15.73 16.31 -12.56
C GLU A 191 15.81 14.80 -12.38
N ALA A 192 16.24 14.08 -13.42
CA ALA A 192 16.43 12.63 -13.33
C ALA A 192 17.53 12.30 -12.31
N ASP A 193 18.64 13.05 -12.32
CA ASP A 193 19.74 12.88 -11.36
C ASP A 193 19.28 13.14 -9.92
N GLU A 194 18.47 14.18 -9.70
CA GLU A 194 17.94 14.51 -8.38
C GLU A 194 16.96 13.45 -7.85
N ARG A 195 16.08 12.92 -8.70
CA ARG A 195 15.19 11.79 -8.34
C ARG A 195 16.02 10.54 -7.99
N GLN A 196 17.08 10.26 -8.74
CA GLN A 196 17.95 9.11 -8.49
C GLN A 196 18.76 9.25 -7.20
N LEU A 197 19.31 10.43 -6.93
CA LEU A 197 19.97 10.74 -5.66
C LEU A 197 19.01 10.62 -4.47
N THR A 198 17.76 11.06 -4.66
CA THR A 198 16.72 10.97 -3.63
C THR A 198 16.35 9.51 -3.34
N LEU A 199 16.19 8.70 -4.38
CA LEU A 199 15.98 7.25 -4.26
C LEU A 199 17.14 6.53 -3.59
N ALA A 200 18.38 6.84 -3.97
CA ALA A 200 19.57 6.28 -3.34
C ALA A 200 19.66 6.67 -1.85
N ALA A 201 19.41 7.94 -1.53
CA ALA A 201 19.34 8.43 -0.15
C ALA A 201 18.29 7.69 0.67
N ARG A 202 17.08 7.49 0.13
CA ARG A 202 16.00 6.71 0.75
C ARG A 202 16.39 5.26 1.03
N LEU A 203 16.92 4.56 0.01
CA LEU A 203 17.39 3.19 0.10
C LEU A 203 18.47 3.00 1.18
N ILE A 204 19.36 3.98 1.30
CA ILE A 204 20.45 3.94 2.27
C ILE A 204 19.92 4.29 3.67
N SER A 205 19.04 5.28 3.81
CA SER A 205 18.43 5.66 5.10
C SER A 205 17.72 4.48 5.77
N LEU A 206 17.07 3.62 4.98
CA LEU A 206 16.42 2.40 5.47
C LEU A 206 17.39 1.33 6.01
N ASN A 207 18.65 1.36 5.57
CA ASN A 207 19.71 0.48 6.07
C ASN A 207 20.48 1.08 7.25
N PHE A 208 20.14 2.30 7.72
CA PHE A 208 20.68 2.82 8.96
C PHE A 208 19.90 2.23 10.15
N PRO A 209 20.58 1.80 11.23
CA PRO A 209 19.88 1.24 12.37
C PRO A 209 19.18 2.36 13.14
N GLY A 210 18.03 2.06 13.74
CA GLY A 210 17.49 2.90 14.81
C GLY A 210 18.42 2.90 16.03
N GLU A 211 18.40 3.97 16.82
CA GLU A 211 19.35 4.26 17.92
C GLU A 211 19.51 3.15 18.98
N SER A 212 18.62 2.14 19.01
CA SER A 212 18.71 1.02 19.95
C SER A 212 19.79 -0.03 19.62
N SER A 213 20.42 -0.01 18.43
CA SER A 213 21.52 -0.94 18.15
C SER A 213 22.86 -0.36 18.60
N LYS A 214 23.29 -0.71 19.82
CA LYS A 214 24.71 -0.66 20.19
C LYS A 214 25.48 -1.67 19.31
N GLY A 215 25.83 -1.30 18.08
CA GLY A 215 26.55 -2.25 17.24
C GLY A 215 26.69 -1.87 15.78
N LYS A 216 27.92 -1.46 15.44
CA LYS A 216 28.56 -1.55 14.12
C LYS A 216 28.00 -0.61 13.04
N SER A 217 28.92 0.11 12.38
CA SER A 217 28.62 0.84 11.14
C SER A 217 27.94 -0.11 10.15
N THR A 218 26.77 0.30 9.66
CA THR A 218 25.98 -0.49 8.73
C THR A 218 26.74 -0.64 7.42
N PHE A 219 26.54 -1.75 6.73
CA PHE A 219 27.18 -1.99 5.45
C PHE A 219 26.92 -0.85 4.45
N ALA A 220 25.75 -0.20 4.51
CA ALA A 220 25.44 1.01 3.74
C ALA A 220 26.34 2.21 4.09
N SER A 221 26.59 2.47 5.38
CA SER A 221 27.54 3.52 5.81
C SER A 221 28.98 3.22 5.34
N LYS A 222 29.43 1.96 5.43
CA LYS A 222 30.73 1.53 4.90
C LYS A 222 30.79 1.67 3.38
N TYR A 223 29.69 1.39 2.69
CA TYR A 223 29.60 1.49 1.24
C TYR A 223 29.65 2.95 0.76
N ILE A 224 28.93 3.87 1.40
CA ILE A 224 29.04 5.32 1.10
C ILE A 224 30.49 5.79 1.31
N VAL A 225 31.12 5.40 2.43
CA VAL A 225 32.50 5.78 2.73
C VAL A 225 33.46 5.24 1.65
N LEU A 226 33.29 3.99 1.21
CA LEU A 226 34.06 3.42 0.10
C LEU A 226 33.83 4.17 -1.22
N GLN A 227 32.59 4.56 -1.53
CA GLN A 227 32.28 5.30 -2.76
C GLN A 227 32.86 6.72 -2.74
N LEU A 228 32.81 7.40 -1.59
CA LEU A 228 33.46 8.71 -1.37
C LEU A 228 34.99 8.61 -1.49
N GLN A 229 35.58 7.56 -0.92
CA GLN A 229 37.04 7.30 -1.01
C GLN A 229 37.50 6.97 -2.44
N SER A 230 36.60 6.42 -3.26
CA SER A 230 36.89 6.10 -4.68
C SER A 230 36.67 7.26 -5.65
N GLU A 231 36.28 8.46 -5.18
CA GLU A 231 35.91 9.65 -5.98
C GLU A 231 34.73 9.46 -6.96
N LEU A 232 34.14 8.27 -7.02
CA LEU A 232 32.96 7.96 -7.84
C LEU A 232 31.70 8.71 -7.39
N LEU A 233 31.67 9.16 -6.13
CA LEU A 233 30.62 10.03 -5.59
C LEU A 233 31.20 11.41 -5.28
N THR A 234 30.79 12.44 -6.02
CA THR A 234 31.24 13.80 -5.74
C THR A 234 30.73 14.32 -4.39
N PHE A 235 31.51 15.19 -3.77
CA PHE A 235 31.18 15.78 -2.46
C PHE A 235 29.82 16.50 -2.46
N GLU A 236 29.47 17.20 -3.54
CA GLU A 236 28.17 17.88 -3.67
C GLU A 236 26.98 16.91 -3.71
N ARG A 237 27.11 15.80 -4.45
CA ARG A 237 26.08 14.75 -4.52
C ARG A 237 25.91 14.06 -3.18
N ALA A 238 27.01 13.75 -2.50
CA ALA A 238 26.98 13.19 -1.14
C ALA A 238 26.28 14.14 -0.15
N ARG A 239 26.55 15.45 -0.25
CA ARG A 239 25.90 16.46 0.59
C ARG A 239 24.39 16.57 0.31
N LYS A 240 23.97 16.47 -0.95
CA LYS A 240 22.55 16.40 -1.31
C LYS A 240 21.88 15.14 -0.76
N MET A 241 22.55 13.98 -0.88
CA MET A 241 22.04 12.73 -0.31
C MET A 241 21.88 12.82 1.20
N LEU A 242 22.87 13.37 1.92
CA LEU A 242 22.79 13.58 3.36
C LEU A 242 21.60 14.49 3.73
N LYS A 243 21.38 15.59 3.01
CA LYS A 243 20.19 16.46 3.22
C LYS A 243 18.86 15.73 3.00
N VAL A 244 18.80 14.84 2.01
CA VAL A 244 17.60 14.02 1.78
C VAL A 244 17.44 13.00 2.90
N MET A 245 18.51 12.33 3.32
CA MET A 245 18.49 11.38 4.44
C MET A 245 18.07 12.03 5.76
N GLU A 246 18.54 13.26 6.02
CA GLU A 246 18.15 14.08 7.16
C GLU A 246 16.66 14.44 7.15
N LYS A 247 16.07 14.66 5.95
CA LYS A 247 14.62 14.92 5.79
C LYS A 247 13.77 13.64 5.80
N GLU A 248 14.31 12.55 5.26
CA GLU A 248 13.74 11.21 5.25
C GLU A 248 13.87 10.50 6.60
N ALA A 249 14.39 11.20 7.62
CA ALA A 249 14.44 10.78 9.01
C ALA A 249 13.02 10.58 9.58
N SER A 250 12.37 9.51 9.13
CA SER A 250 11.31 8.78 9.81
C SER A 250 11.86 8.03 11.05
N LEU A 251 12.99 8.50 11.60
CA LEU A 251 13.38 8.39 13.00
C LEU A 251 13.24 9.73 13.77
N GLN A 252 12.56 10.75 13.22
CA GLN A 252 12.02 11.85 14.05
C GLN A 252 10.94 11.37 15.03
N MET A 253 10.44 10.13 14.91
CA MET A 253 9.65 9.51 15.98
C MET A 253 10.48 9.10 17.22
N LEU A 254 11.82 9.13 17.18
CA LEU A 254 12.65 8.98 18.39
C LEU A 254 12.96 10.32 19.07
N LEU A 255 13.06 11.43 18.32
CA LEU A 255 13.35 12.75 18.90
C LEU A 255 12.18 13.34 19.70
N ASN A 256 10.93 13.03 19.35
CA ASN A 256 9.77 13.52 20.10
C ASN A 256 9.36 12.62 21.28
N PHE A 257 9.85 11.38 21.36
CA PHE A 257 9.56 10.50 22.51
C PHE A 257 10.50 10.74 23.71
N PHE A 258 11.67 11.34 23.50
CA PHE A 258 12.62 11.69 24.57
C PHE A 258 12.53 13.14 25.06
N CYS A 259 11.76 14.02 24.42
CA CYS A 259 11.63 15.42 24.82
C CYS A 259 10.34 15.76 25.61
N THR A 260 9.48 14.79 25.90
CA THR A 260 8.34 15.00 26.80
C THR A 260 8.14 13.80 27.73
N SER A 261 8.96 13.71 28.77
CA SER A 261 8.51 13.28 30.10
C SER A 261 9.59 13.73 31.11
N PRO A 262 9.20 14.39 32.21
CA PRO A 262 10.10 15.08 33.16
C PRO A 262 11.06 14.14 33.89
#